data_AF-A0A6B3H9U1-F1
#
_entry.id   AF-A0A6B3H9U1-F1
#
_cell.length_a   1.000
_cell.length_b   1.000
_cell.length_c   1.000
_cell.angle_alpha   90.00
_cell.angle_beta   90.00
_cell.angle_gamma   90.00
#
_symmetry.space_group_name_H-M   'P 1'
#
loop_
_entity.id
_entity.type
_entity.pdbx_description
1 polymer ?
#
loop_
_entity_poly.entity_id
_entity_poly.type
_entity_poly.pdbx_seq_one_letter_code
_entity_poly.pdbx_strand_id
1 'polypeptide(L)'
;MNARTVRPRLRRLPLNIAAAVTVVVCLFPVYWMISTAFKPSKDIQSADPQLFPHTWTLDHFRRAVEADGFALFWRNSILVTLGAVLLALLVALGAA
;
A
#
# COMPACT_ATOMS: atom_id res chain seq x y z
N MET A 1 33.59 -32.12 27.18
CA MET A 1 32.49 -31.50 27.93
C MET A 1 31.84 -30.42 27.06
N ASN A 2 30.50 -30.40 27.08
CA ASN A 2 29.56 -29.84 26.10
C ASN A 2 29.62 -28.33 25.88
N ALA A 3 29.41 -27.86 24.64
CA ALA A 3 28.66 -26.62 24.38
C ALA A 3 28.15 -26.49 22.92
N ARG A 4 26.89 -26.92 22.72
CA ARG A 4 25.84 -26.22 21.95
C ARG A 4 26.18 -25.69 20.54
N THR A 5 26.09 -26.57 19.55
CA THR A 5 25.85 -26.15 18.16
C THR A 5 24.38 -25.77 17.98
N VAL A 6 24.00 -24.57 18.42
CA VAL A 6 22.68 -24.00 18.11
C VAL A 6 22.60 -23.84 16.58
N ARG A 7 21.79 -24.68 15.93
CA ARG A 7 21.66 -24.78 14.47
C ARG A 7 21.44 -23.39 13.84
N PRO A 8 22.12 -23.06 12.72
CA PRO A 8 22.16 -21.71 12.15
C PRO A 8 20.78 -21.15 11.73
N ARG A 9 19.76 -22.00 11.57
CA ARG A 9 18.38 -21.60 11.29
C ARG A 9 17.67 -20.98 12.50
N LEU A 10 17.98 -21.42 13.72
CA LEU A 10 17.31 -20.92 14.94
C LEU A 10 17.77 -19.50 15.30
N ARG A 11 19.00 -19.11 14.92
CA ARG A 11 19.52 -17.74 15.09
C ARG A 11 18.79 -16.71 14.24
N ARG A 12 18.21 -17.10 13.10
CA ARG A 12 17.48 -16.18 12.19
C ARG A 12 15.98 -16.14 12.46
N LEU A 13 15.46 -17.07 13.26
CA LEU A 13 14.05 -17.10 13.65
C LEU A 13 13.55 -15.78 14.26
N PRO A 14 14.23 -15.15 15.24
CA PRO A 14 13.76 -13.88 15.80
C PRO A 14 13.76 -12.75 14.75
N LEU A 15 14.76 -12.73 13.86
CA LEU A 15 14.84 -11.75 12.77
C LEU A 15 13.72 -11.94 11.75
N ASN A 16 13.42 -13.18 11.39
CA ASN A 16 12.34 -13.50 10.45
C ASN A 16 10.96 -13.18 11.05
N ILE A 17 10.75 -13.46 12.34
CA ILE A 17 9.53 -13.08 13.05
C ILE A 17 9.40 -11.56 13.10
N ALA A 18 10.47 -10.84 13.45
CA ALA A 18 10.47 -9.39 13.45
C ALA A 18 10.14 -8.82 12.07
N ALA A 19 10.75 -9.35 11.00
CA ALA A 19 10.45 -8.96 9.63
C ALA A 19 8.98 -9.23 9.25
N ALA A 20 8.44 -10.41 9.61
CA ALA A 20 7.05 -10.74 9.36
C ALA A 20 6.09 -9.80 10.10
N VAL A 21 6.37 -9.48 11.37
CA VAL A 21 5.59 -8.51 12.15
C VAL A 21 5.66 -7.13 11.51
N THR A 22 6.84 -6.66 11.10
CA THR A 22 6.99 -5.39 10.38
C THR A 22 6.14 -5.36 9.12
N VAL A 23 6.18 -6.43 8.31
CA VAL A 23 5.35 -6.53 7.10
C VAL A 23 3.87 -6.44 7.44
N VAL A 24 3.38 -7.19 8.44
CA VAL A 24 1.98 -7.14 8.86
C VAL A 24 1.58 -5.74 9.31
N VAL A 25 2.40 -5.08 10.12
CA VAL A 25 2.14 -3.71 10.60
C VAL A 25 2.12 -2.70 9.45
N CYS A 26 3.04 -2.82 8.49
CA CYS A 26 3.08 -1.94 7.31
C CYS A 26 1.93 -2.20 6.33
N LEU A 27 1.49 -3.45 6.20
CA LEU A 27 0.39 -3.82 5.30
C LEU A 27 -0.98 -3.55 5.90
N PHE A 28 -1.11 -3.55 7.23
CA PHE A 28 -2.38 -3.27 7.91
C PHE A 28 -3.07 -1.96 7.46
N PRO A 29 -2.40 -0.78 7.41
CA PRO A 29 -3.05 0.44 6.94
C PRO A 29 -3.44 0.36 5.46
N VAL A 30 -2.68 -0.36 4.63
CA VAL A 30 -3.01 -0.57 3.21
C VAL A 30 -4.25 -1.46 3.08
N TYR A 31 -4.31 -2.55 3.85
CA TYR A 31 -5.49 -3.40 3.96
C TYR A 31 -6.72 -2.60 4.41
N TRP A 32 -6.56 -1.75 5.44
CA TRP A 32 -7.64 -0.92 5.95
C TRP A 32 -8.14 0.05 4.87
N MET A 33 -7.23 0.74 4.20
CA MET A 33 -7.55 1.65 3.09
C MET A 33 -8.35 0.93 1.99
N ILE A 34 -7.88 -0.24 1.54
CA ILE A 34 -8.58 -1.04 0.53
C ILE A 34 -9.96 -1.46 1.02
N SER A 35 -10.07 -2.01 2.23
CA SER A 35 -11.34 -2.44 2.85
C SER A 35 -12.34 -1.28 2.91
N THR A 36 -11.91 -0.09 3.33
CA THR A 36 -12.77 1.11 3.39
C THR A 36 -13.16 1.64 2.01
N ALA A 37 -12.32 1.51 0.99
CA ALA A 37 -12.65 1.95 -0.38
C ALA A 37 -13.84 1.19 -0.97
N PHE A 38 -14.13 -0.02 -0.49
CA PHE A 38 -15.27 -0.83 -0.92
C PHE A 38 -16.45 -0.82 0.07
N LYS A 39 -16.35 -0.14 1.21
CA LYS A 39 -17.45 -0.05 2.20
C LYS A 39 -18.39 1.11 1.90
N PRO A 40 -19.70 0.97 2.07
CA PRO A 40 -20.62 2.11 2.06
C PRO A 40 -20.24 3.16 3.12
N SER A 41 -20.43 4.45 2.85
CA SER A 41 -20.05 5.54 3.78
C SER A 41 -20.64 5.39 5.18
N LYS A 42 -21.87 4.86 5.28
CA LYS A 42 -22.55 4.57 6.54
C LYS A 42 -21.83 3.53 7.39
N ASP A 43 -21.18 2.55 6.77
CA ASP A 43 -20.50 1.45 7.44
C ASP A 43 -19.08 1.86 7.86
N ILE A 44 -18.51 2.88 7.20
CA ILE A 44 -17.25 3.53 7.59
C ILE A 44 -17.44 4.44 8.82
N GLN A 45 -18.59 5.13 8.91
CA GLN A 45 -18.92 6.04 10.02
C GLN A 45 -19.62 5.36 11.21
N SER A 46 -19.83 4.04 11.12
CA SER A 46 -20.42 3.25 12.21
C SER A 46 -19.53 3.26 13.45
N ALA A 47 -20.15 3.23 14.63
CA ALA A 47 -19.44 3.10 15.91
C ALA A 47 -18.78 1.71 16.09
N ASP A 48 -19.16 0.74 15.26
CA ASP A 48 -18.58 -0.61 15.23
C ASP A 48 -17.70 -0.80 13.97
N PRO A 49 -16.37 -0.56 14.07
CA PRO A 49 -15.46 -0.69 12.94
C PRO A 49 -15.25 -2.17 12.58
N GLN A 50 -15.87 -2.59 11.48
CA GLN A 50 -15.73 -3.96 11.00
C GLN A 50 -14.39 -4.15 10.30
N LEU A 51 -13.63 -5.20 10.65
CA LEU A 51 -12.38 -5.52 9.96
C LEU A 51 -12.65 -5.89 8.50
N PHE A 52 -13.60 -6.80 8.27
CA PHE A 52 -14.01 -7.24 6.94
C PHE A 52 -15.32 -6.58 6.51
N PRO A 53 -15.44 -6.18 5.23
CA PRO A 53 -16.69 -5.65 4.69
C PRO A 53 -17.74 -6.77 4.54
N HIS A 54 -18.91 -6.60 5.13
CA HIS A 54 -20.07 -7.46 4.83
C HIS A 54 -20.79 -7.01 3.55
N THR A 55 -20.69 -5.73 3.23
CA THR A 55 -21.29 -5.04 2.09
C THR A 55 -20.19 -4.46 1.22
N TRP A 56 -20.22 -4.78 -0.07
CA TRP A 56 -19.27 -4.27 -1.05
C TRP A 56 -19.96 -3.28 -1.98
N THR A 57 -19.33 -2.15 -2.25
CA THR A 57 -19.79 -1.13 -3.21
C THR A 57 -18.62 -0.57 -4.03
N LEU A 58 -18.94 -0.06 -5.22
CA LEU A 58 -18.01 0.67 -6.10
C LEU A 58 -18.38 2.17 -6.20
N ASP A 59 -19.34 2.65 -5.39
CA ASP A 59 -19.84 4.02 -5.48
C ASP A 59 -18.74 5.07 -5.30
N HIS A 60 -17.76 4.80 -4.43
CA HIS A 60 -16.63 5.69 -4.21
C HIS A 60 -15.76 5.83 -5.45
N PHE A 61 -15.49 4.73 -6.16
CA PHE A 61 -14.74 4.74 -7.41
C PHE A 61 -15.50 5.48 -8.51
N ARG A 62 -16.81 5.21 -8.63
CA ARG A 62 -17.67 5.89 -9.60
C ARG A 62 -17.69 7.40 -9.37
N ARG A 63 -17.94 7.83 -8.13
CA ARG A 63 -17.92 9.24 -7.73
C ARG A 63 -16.55 9.88 -7.98
N ALA A 64 -15.46 9.18 -7.73
CA ALA A 64 -14.11 9.70 -7.95
C ALA A 64 -13.81 9.91 -9.44
N VAL A 65 -14.19 8.98 -10.30
CA VAL A 65 -13.94 9.06 -11.75
C VAL A 65 -14.87 10.06 -12.44
N GLU A 66 -16.12 10.16 -11.98
CA GLU A 66 -17.10 11.14 -12.46
C GLU A 66 -16.88 12.55 -11.88
N ALA A 67 -15.93 12.72 -10.95
CA ALA A 67 -15.64 14.03 -10.36
C ALA A 67 -15.06 15.00 -11.40
N ASP A 68 -15.47 16.26 -11.29
CA ASP A 68 -15.00 17.33 -12.17
C ASP A 68 -13.48 17.45 -12.14
N GLY A 69 -12.87 17.45 -13.33
CA GLY A 69 -11.42 17.58 -13.48
C GLY A 69 -10.62 16.30 -13.18
N PHE A 70 -11.24 15.17 -12.81
CA PHE A 70 -10.52 13.91 -12.55
C PHE A 70 -9.59 13.51 -13.70
N ALA A 71 -10.12 13.50 -14.94
CA ALA A 71 -9.33 13.16 -16.12
C ALA A 71 -8.17 14.13 -16.37
N LEU A 72 -8.36 15.42 -16.07
CA LEU A 72 -7.32 16.44 -16.21
C LEU A 72 -6.19 16.21 -15.21
N PHE A 73 -6.52 16.05 -13.92
CA PHE A 73 -5.53 15.79 -12.88
C PHE A 73 -4.79 14.49 -13.12
N TRP A 74 -5.50 13.42 -13.46
CA TRP A 74 -4.92 12.13 -13.76
C TRP A 74 -3.93 12.20 -14.93
N ARG A 75 -4.30 12.88 -16.02
CA ARG A 75 -3.41 13.12 -17.16
C ARG A 75 -2.19 13.97 -16.78
N ASN A 76 -2.39 15.04 -16.01
CA ASN A 76 -1.30 15.91 -15.59
C ASN A 76 -0.28 15.16 -14.73
N SER A 77 -0.74 14.34 -13.78
CA SER A 77 0.16 13.52 -12.95
C SER A 77 0.97 12.55 -13.80
N ILE A 78 0.34 11.84 -14.73
CA ILE A 78 1.06 10.91 -15.62
C ILE A 78 2.11 11.64 -16.45
N LEU A 79 1.75 12.76 -17.08
CA LEU A 79 2.68 13.53 -17.91
C LEU A 79 3.85 14.07 -17.10
N VAL A 80 3.61 14.61 -15.92
CA VAL A 80 4.66 15.15 -15.05
C VAL A 80 5.56 14.03 -14.55
N THR A 81 5.01 12.92 -14.06
CA THR A 81 5.81 11.79 -13.55
C THR A 81 6.66 11.17 -14.65
N LEU A 82 6.08 10.86 -15.82
CA LEU A 82 6.83 10.27 -16.92
C LEU A 82 7.88 11.25 -17.48
N GLY A 83 7.52 12.52 -17.66
CA GLY A 83 8.45 13.55 -18.09
C GLY A 83 9.63 13.70 -17.13
N ALA A 84 9.37 13.77 -15.83
CA ALA A 84 10.41 13.85 -14.81
C ALA A 84 11.33 12.61 -14.80
N VAL A 85 10.76 11.41 -14.88
CA VAL A 85 11.53 10.16 -14.93
C VAL A 85 12.40 10.11 -16.18
N LEU A 86 11.86 10.43 -17.35
CA LEU A 86 12.62 10.42 -18.61
C LEU A 86 13.78 11.43 -18.57
N LEU A 87 13.51 12.66 -18.13
CA LEU A 87 14.56 13.68 -18.00
C LEU A 87 15.63 13.26 -16.99
N ALA A 88 15.23 12.72 -15.83
CA ALA A 88 16.16 12.23 -14.83
C ALA A 88 17.05 11.10 -15.37
N LEU A 89 16.49 10.16 -16.14
CA LEU A 89 17.24 9.07 -16.76
C LEU A 89 18.20 9.58 -17.84
N LEU A 90 17.78 10.54 -18.67
CA LEU A 90 18.64 11.14 -19.69
C LEU A 90 19.84 11.86 -19.06
N VAL A 91 19.60 12.63 -17.99
CA VAL A 91 20.67 13.30 -17.25
C VAL A 91 21.59 12.29 -16.57
N ALA A 92 21.04 11.29 -15.88
CA ALA A 92 21.83 10.27 -15.19
C ALA A 92 22.68 9.45 -16.15
N LEU A 93 22.12 9.06 -17.31
CA LEU A 93 22.85 8.30 -18.33
C LEU A 93 23.91 9.16 -19.03
N GLY A 94 23.62 10.45 -19.28
CA GLY A 94 24.60 11.37 -19.86
C GLY A 94 25.74 11.76 -18.92
N ALA A 95 25.54 11.61 -17.59
CA ALA A 95 26.55 11.86 -16.58
C ALA A 95 27.40 10.62 -16.21
N ALA A 96 26.94 9.42 -16.57
CA ALA A 96 27.65 8.15 -16.36
C ALA A 96 28.73 7.92 -17.43
#